data_AF-A0A1I7AEX9-F1
#
_entry.id   AF-A0A1I7AEX9-F1
#
_cell.length_a   1.000
_cell.length_b   1.000
_cell.length_c   1.000
_cell.angle_alpha   90.00
_cell.angle_beta   90.00
_cell.angle_gamma   90.00
#
_symmetry.space_group_name_H-M   'P 1'
#
loop_
_entity.id
_entity.type
_entity.pdbx_description
1 polymer ?
#
loop_
_entity_poly.entity_id
_entity_poly.type
_entity_poly.pdbx_seq_one_letter_code
_entity_poly.pdbx_strand_id
1 'polypeptide(L)' 'MSVLEDMLEIVAMICQHSNKKITKDWLLDNIPANKLLGFVKFVFSGMTQLKDEGEAGGEDGKNSPSGT' A
#
# COMPACT_ATOMS: atom_id res chain seq x y z
N MET A 1 8.50 14.79 14.66
CA MET A 1 7.70 13.72 14.04
C MET A 1 8.46 12.43 14.23
N SER A 2 7.83 11.46 14.88
CA SER A 2 8.43 10.15 15.12
C SER A 2 8.20 9.23 13.93
N VAL A 3 9.13 8.31 13.65
CA VAL A 3 9.03 7.32 12.54
C VAL A 3 7.68 6.57 12.51
N LEU A 4 7.08 6.34 13.68
CA LEU A 4 5.76 5.73 13.80
C LEU A 4 4.64 6.60 13.21
N GLU A 5 4.70 7.92 13.42
CA GLU A 5 3.72 8.86 12.87
C GLU A 5 3.79 8.88 11.34
N ASP A 6 5.00 8.91 10.77
CA ASP A 6 5.22 8.82 9.32
C ASP A 6 4.67 7.51 8.74
N MET A 7 4.90 6.39 9.42
CA MET A 7 4.35 5.09 8.99
C MET A 7 2.82 5.07 9.02
N LEU A 8 2.21 5.63 10.06
CA LEU A 8 0.76 5.70 10.16
C LEU A 8 0.14 6.62 9.10
N GLU A 9 0.84 7.69 8.74
CA GLU A 9 0.41 8.59 7.67
C GLU A 9 0.46 7.91 6.31
N ILE A 10 1.51 7.14 6.03
CA ILE A 10 1.62 6.31 4.81
C ILE A 10 0.51 5.26 4.76
N VAL A 11 0.27 4.55 5.87
CA VAL A 11 -0.80 3.55 5.94
C VAL A 11 -2.17 4.20 5.73
N ALA A 12 -2.42 5.36 6.32
CA ALA A 12 -3.64 6.13 6.08
C ALA A 12 -3.79 6.49 4.59
N MET A 13 -2.74 7.01 3.95
CA MET A 13 -2.76 7.31 2.51
C MET A 13 -3.09 6.09 1.64
N ILE A 14 -2.53 4.92 1.98
CA ILE A 14 -2.83 3.67 1.27
C ILE A 14 -4.29 3.28 1.45
N CYS A 15 -4.77 3.27 2.69
CA CYS A 15 -6.16 2.93 3.01
C CYS A 15 -7.16 3.90 2.38
N GLN A 16 -6.79 5.16 2.18
CA GLN A 16 -7.62 6.16 1.51
C GLN A 16 -7.93 5.84 0.05
N HIS A 17 -7.09 5.04 -0.61
CA HIS A 17 -7.36 4.58 -1.96
C HIS A 17 -8.65 3.75 -2.03
N SER A 18 -8.92 2.94 -1.00
CA SER A 18 -10.15 2.14 -0.87
C SER A 18 -11.25 2.86 -0.09
N ASN A 19 -10.90 3.66 0.92
CA ASN A 19 -11.85 4.39 1.74
C ASN A 19 -11.26 5.71 2.26
N LYS A 20 -11.69 6.82 1.64
CA LYS A 20 -11.21 8.18 1.98
C LYS A 20 -11.48 8.63 3.42
N LYS A 21 -12.33 7.94 4.18
CA LYS A 21 -12.61 8.26 5.58
C LYS A 21 -11.53 7.77 6.55
N ILE A 22 -10.64 6.88 6.09
CA ILE A 22 -9.54 6.38 6.92
C ILE A 22 -8.45 7.45 6.96
N THR A 23 -8.16 7.98 8.14
CA THR A 23 -7.10 8.96 8.42
C THR A 23 -6.19 8.42 9.52
N LYS A 24 -5.04 9.08 9.76
CA LYS A 24 -4.14 8.74 10.89
C LYS A 24 -4.90 8.72 12.22
N ASP A 25 -5.67 9.77 12.51
CA ASP A 25 -6.48 9.87 13.74
C ASP A 25 -7.53 8.77 13.80
N TRP A 26 -8.20 8.47 12.68
CA TRP A 26 -9.16 7.36 12.65
C TRP A 26 -8.49 6.02 13.01
N LEU A 27 -7.29 5.75 12.50
CA LEU A 27 -6.54 4.53 12.83
C LEU A 27 -6.16 4.49 14.32
N LEU A 28 -5.75 5.61 14.91
CA LEU A 28 -5.40 5.69 16.33
C LEU A 28 -6.62 5.53 17.25
N ASP A 29 -7.75 6.13 16.88
CA ASP A 29 -8.98 6.12 17.68
C ASP A 29 -9.75 4.80 17.56
N ASN A 30 -9.68 4.12 16.41
CA ASN A 30 -10.49 2.94 16.14
C ASN A 30 -9.70 1.62 16.23
N ILE A 31 -8.37 1.66 16.16
CA ILE A 31 -7.53 0.45 16.22
C ILE A 31 -6.70 0.48 17.51
N PRO A 32 -6.83 -0.54 18.38
CA PRO A 32 -6.03 -0.61 19.59
C PRO A 32 -4.54 -0.75 19.25
N ALA A 33 -3.67 -0.13 20.05
CA ALA A 33 -2.24 0.00 19.75
C ALA A 33 -1.52 -1.34 19.45
N ASN A 34 -1.92 -2.42 20.13
CA ASN A 34 -1.39 -3.76 19.91
C ASN A 34 -1.73 -4.34 18.52
N LYS A 35 -2.86 -3.94 17.95
CA LYS A 35 -3.30 -4.34 16.60
C LYS A 35 -2.79 -3.38 15.54
N LEU A 36 -2.68 -2.10 15.86
CA LEU A 36 -2.22 -1.06 14.94
C LEU A 36 -0.81 -1.36 14.41
N LEU A 37 0.13 -1.72 15.28
CA LEU A 37 1.48 -2.12 14.88
C LEU A 37 1.49 -3.34 13.94
N GLY A 38 0.61 -4.32 14.20
CA GLY A 38 0.46 -5.49 13.33
C GLY A 38 -0.11 -5.14 11.96
N PHE A 39 -1.11 -4.25 11.94
CA PHE A 39 -1.71 -3.74 10.71
C PHE A 39 -0.70 -2.95 9.86
N VAL A 40 0.07 -2.05 10.48
CA VAL A 40 1.13 -1.30 9.81
C VAL A 40 2.13 -2.27 9.17
N LYS A 41 2.65 -3.24 9.94
CA LYS A 41 3.57 -4.26 9.40
C LYS A 41 2.98 -5.05 8.24
N PHE A 42 1.70 -5.42 8.31
CA PHE A 42 1.00 -6.13 7.24
C PHE A 42 0.92 -5.31 5.95
N VAL A 43 0.51 -4.04 6.04
CA VAL A 43 0.41 -3.14 4.88
C VAL A 43 1.78 -2.94 4.22
N PHE A 44 2.82 -2.72 5.03
CA PHE A 44 4.19 -2.57 4.51
C PHE A 44 4.76 -3.87 3.94
N SER A 45 4.43 -5.03 4.51
CA SER A 45 4.83 -6.34 3.97
C SER A 45 4.23 -6.58 2.58
N GLY A 46 2.97 -6.17 2.35
CA GLY A 46 2.35 -6.22 1.04
C GLY A 46 3.01 -5.28 0.03
N MET A 47 3.45 -4.09 0.46
CA MET A 47 4.21 -3.17 -0.39
C MET A 47 5.57 -3.71 -0.82
N THR A 48 6.28 -4.43 0.06
CA THR A 48 7.56 -5.06 -0.30
C THR A 48 7.39 -6.21 -1.27
N GLN A 49 6.27 -6.95 -1.21
CA GLN A 49 5.95 -7.98 -2.21
C GLN A 49 5.53 -7.37 -3.56
N LEU A 50 4.74 -6.30 -3.56
CA LEU A 50 4.34 -5.59 -4.79
C LEU A 50 5.51 -4.97 -5.55
N LYS A 51 6.63 -4.65 -4.88
CA LYS A 51 7.86 -4.18 -5.55
C LYS A 51 8.65 -5.29 -6.23
N ASP A 52 8.52 -6.53 -5.76
CA ASP A 52 9.15 -7.71 -6.36
C ASP A 52 8.32 -8.23 -7.54
N GLU A 53 6.99 -8.06 -7.50
CA GLU A 53 6.08 -8.29 -8.62
C GLU A 53 6.01 -7.10 -9.61
N GLY A 54 7.02 -6.22 -9.58
CA GLY A 54 7.20 -5.09 -10.50
C GLY A 54 7.97 -5.40 -11.78
N GLU A 55 8.49 -6.64 -11.97
CA GLU A 55 8.98 -7.15 -13.26
C GLU A 55 7.93 -8.03 -13.99
N ALA A 56 6.64 -7.85 -13.72
CA ALA A 56 5.59 -8.26 -14.65
C ALA A 56 5.12 -7.03 -15.42
N GLY A 57 6.00 -6.54 -16.30
CA GLY A 57 5.80 -5.38 -17.16
C GLY A 57 4.48 -5.43 -17.92
N GLY A 58 3.61 -4.49 -17.59
CA GLY A 58 2.62 -3.99 -18.54
C GLY A 58 3.30 -2.98 -19.45
N GLU A 59 3.83 -3.43 -20.60
CA GLU A 59 3.90 -2.67 -21.86
C GLU A 59 4.46 -3.57 -22.96
N ASP A 60 3.58 -4.27 -23.68
CA ASP A 60 3.75 -4.54 -25.12
C ASP A 60 2.39 -4.94 -25.70
N GLY A 61 1.46 -3.98 -25.69
CA GLY A 61 0.38 -3.93 -26.67
C GLY A 61 0.97 -3.62 -28.05
N LYS A 62 1.80 -4.51 -28.59
CA LYS A 62 2.34 -4.41 -29.94
C LYS A 62 1.61 -5.42 -30.80
N ASN A 63 0.65 -4.91 -31.57
CA ASN A 63 0.11 -5.62 -32.73
C ASN A 63 1.29 -6.09 -33.60
N SER A 64 1.58 -7.39 -33.62
CA SER A 64 2.54 -7.97 -34.55
C SER A 64 1.97 -7.93 -35.97
N PRO A 65 2.61 -7.24 -36.92
CA PRO A 65 2.29 -7.39 -38.33
C PRO A 65 3.01 -8.63 -38.90
N SER A 66 2.28 -9.35 -39.76
CA SER A 66 2.79 -10.05 -40.95
C SER A 66 3.77 -11.23 -40.82
N GLY A 67 3.29 -12.41 -41.21
CA GLY A 67 3.76 -13.13 -42.40
C GLY A 67 5.10 -13.87 -42.36
N THR A 68 5.05 -15.20 -42.50
CA THR A 68 5.61 -15.98 -43.62
C THR A 68 4.95 -17.35 -43.63
#